data_AF-A0A914VRR5-F1
#
_entry.id   AF-A0A914VRR5-F1
#
_cell.length_a   1.000
_cell.length_b   1.000
_cell.length_c   1.000
_cell.angle_alpha   90.00
_cell.angle_beta   90.00
_cell.angle_gamma   90.00
#
_symmetry.space_group_name_H-M   'P 1'
#
loop_
_entity.id
_entity.type
_entity.pdbx_description
1 polymer ?
#
loop_
_entity_poly.entity_id
_entity_poly.type
_entity_poly.pdbx_seq_one_letter_code
_entity_poly.pdbx_strand_id
1 'polypeptide(L)'
;MPAHKDEHGPIVDSRQTSGSVRTYLKEGRVQLSTSLQTQERYLFLFNDLLLVAKEKGVNSYKLKEKIRLCEVWIRSGGVEEVSE
;
A
#
# COMPACT_ATOMS: atom_id res chain seq x y z
N MET A 1 39.66 -23.66 43.29
CA MET A 1 39.69 -23.10 41.92
C MET A 1 38.49 -23.68 41.18
N PRO A 2 37.31 -23.05 41.17
CA PRO A 2 36.16 -23.54 40.40
C PRO A 2 36.15 -22.93 39.00
N ALA A 3 35.93 -23.80 38.01
CA ALA A 3 35.89 -23.51 36.59
C ALA A 3 34.80 -22.50 36.21
N HIS A 4 35.16 -21.56 35.33
CA HIS A 4 34.23 -20.68 34.63
C HIS A 4 33.28 -21.53 33.77
N LYS A 5 31.97 -21.33 33.95
CA LYS A 5 30.93 -21.80 33.03
C LYS A 5 30.68 -20.68 32.02
N ASP A 6 31.12 -20.86 30.79
CA ASP A 6 30.76 -20.00 29.66
C ASP A 6 29.35 -20.38 29.18
N GLU A 7 28.34 -19.77 29.80
CA GLU A 7 26.94 -19.87 29.35
C GLU A 7 26.74 -18.93 28.16
N HIS A 8 26.71 -19.49 26.95
CA HIS A 8 26.33 -18.77 25.75
C HIS A 8 24.82 -18.52 25.82
N GLY A 9 24.45 -17.27 26.11
CA GLY A 9 23.05 -16.84 26.12
C GLY A 9 22.35 -17.08 24.78
N PRO A 10 21.01 -17.14 24.76
CA PRO A 10 20.26 -17.36 23.54
C PRO A 10 20.53 -16.23 22.56
N ILE A 11 21.02 -16.59 21.37
CA ILE A 11 21.10 -15.69 20.21
C ILE A 11 19.65 -15.42 19.81
N VAL A 12 19.09 -14.33 20.32
CA VAL A 12 17.78 -13.84 19.93
C VAL A 12 17.88 -13.34 18.49
N ASP A 13 17.42 -14.14 17.52
CA ASP A 13 17.23 -13.68 16.15
C ASP A 13 16.18 -12.57 16.19
N SER A 14 16.66 -11.34 16.20
CA SER A 14 15.87 -10.13 16.30
C SER A 14 15.34 -9.75 14.91
N ARG A 15 14.76 -10.70 14.17
CA ARG A 15 13.79 -10.35 13.12
C ARG A 15 12.46 -10.03 13.78
N GLN A 16 12.49 -8.97 14.57
CA GLN A 16 11.32 -8.27 15.05
C GLN A 16 10.71 -7.59 13.82
N THR A 17 9.85 -8.30 13.09
CA THR A 17 8.90 -7.62 12.23
C THR A 17 7.92 -6.93 13.18
N SER A 18 8.24 -5.70 13.57
CA SER A 18 7.25 -4.76 14.10
C SER A 18 6.24 -4.52 12.97
N GLY A 19 5.39 -5.51 12.73
CA GLY A 19 4.39 -5.49 11.68
C GLY A 19 3.35 -4.49 12.10
N SER A 20 3.50 -3.25 11.65
CA SER A 20 2.47 -2.23 11.74
C SER A 20 1.15 -2.84 11.25
N VAL A 21 0.14 -2.88 12.13
CA VAL A 21 -1.19 -3.39 11.77
C VAL A 21 -1.71 -2.54 10.61
N ARG A 22 -2.25 -3.20 9.57
CA ARG A 22 -2.87 -2.48 8.45
C ARG A 22 -4.13 -1.76 8.95
N THR A 23 -4.19 -0.46 8.74
CA THR A 23 -5.31 0.39 9.13
C THR A 23 -5.94 1.01 7.89
N TYR A 24 -7.26 0.90 7.80
CA TYR A 24 -8.06 1.56 6.79
C TYR A 24 -8.12 3.07 7.04
N LEU A 25 -7.93 3.88 6.01
CA LEU A 25 -7.90 5.34 6.14
C LEU A 25 -9.04 6.02 5.39
N LYS A 26 -9.24 5.72 4.11
CA LYS A 26 -10.22 6.42 3.28
C LYS A 26 -10.58 5.66 2.01
N GLU A 27 -11.73 5.96 1.45
CA GLU A 27 -12.14 5.53 0.12
C GLU A 27 -12.77 6.64 -0.72
N GLY A 28 -12.90 6.40 -2.02
CA GLY A 28 -13.66 7.27 -2.90
C GLY A 28 -13.58 6.90 -4.38
N ARG A 29 -14.54 7.44 -5.15
CA ARG A 29 -14.53 7.41 -6.61
C ARG A 29 -13.53 8.42 -7.14
N VAL A 30 -12.75 8.00 -8.14
CA VAL A 30 -11.79 8.83 -8.85
C VAL A 30 -11.85 8.53 -10.34
N GLN A 31 -11.36 9.46 -11.16
CA GLN A 31 -11.08 9.23 -12.57
C GLN A 31 -9.57 9.13 -12.74
N LEU A 32 -9.10 8.02 -13.32
CA LEU A 32 -7.71 7.85 -13.71
C LEU A 32 -7.63 8.03 -15.23
N SER A 33 -6.86 9.03 -15.65
CA SER A 33 -6.65 9.32 -17.07
C SER A 33 -5.23 8.95 -17.47
N THR A 34 -5.12 8.23 -18.58
CA THR A 34 -3.89 8.08 -19.36
C THR A 34 -4.07 8.82 -20.67
N SER A 35 -3.00 8.99 -21.45
CA SER A 35 -3.01 9.70 -22.74
C SER A 35 -4.10 9.24 -23.72
N LEU A 36 -4.59 8.00 -23.61
CA LEU A 36 -5.56 7.43 -24.53
C LEU A 36 -6.94 7.19 -23.91
N GLN A 37 -7.05 7.11 -22.58
CA GLN A 37 -8.28 6.66 -21.92
C GLN A 37 -8.47 7.26 -20.53
N THR A 38 -9.71 7.65 -20.23
CA THR A 38 -10.17 7.95 -18.87
C THR A 38 -10.95 6.77 -18.31
N GLN A 39 -10.66 6.38 -17.07
CA GLN A 39 -11.25 5.23 -16.41
C GLN A 39 -11.80 5.61 -15.04
N GLU A 40 -13.10 5.39 -14.82
CA GLU A 40 -13.69 5.50 -13.49
C GLU A 40 -13.22 4.33 -12.62
N ARG A 41 -12.69 4.67 -11.44
CA ARG A 41 -12.12 3.75 -10.47
C ARG A 41 -12.58 4.13 -9.07
N TYR A 42 -12.54 3.14 -8.19
CA TYR A 42 -12.78 3.31 -6.77
C TYR A 42 -11.49 2.98 -6.04
N LEU A 43 -11.01 3.90 -5.21
CA LEU A 43 -9.79 3.71 -4.43
C LEU A 43 -10.13 3.35 -2.99
N PHE A 44 -9.33 2.47 -2.41
CA PHE A 44 -9.30 2.23 -0.96
C PHE A 44 -7.87 2.45 -0.47
N LEU A 45 -7.71 3.40 0.44
CA LEU A 45 -6.45 3.81 1.02
C LEU A 45 -6.29 3.18 2.42
N PHE A 46 -5.20 2.47 2.60
CA PHE A 46 -4.72 1.96 3.87
C PHE A 46 -3.40 2.64 4.23
N ASN A 47 -2.92 2.46 5.46
CA ASN A 47 -1.64 3.02 5.91
C ASN A 47 -0.40 2.49 5.17
N ASP A 48 -0.49 1.34 4.50
CA ASP A 48 0.62 0.71 3.77
C ASP A 48 0.29 0.36 2.32
N LEU A 49 -0.99 0.45 1.92
CA LEU A 49 -1.46 0.07 0.59
C LEU A 49 -2.46 1.08 -0.01
N LEU A 50 -2.47 1.13 -1.33
CA LEU A 50 -3.55 1.68 -2.14
C LEU A 50 -4.15 0.57 -2.99
N LEU A 51 -5.46 0.34 -2.87
CA LEU A 51 -6.20 -0.58 -3.72
C LEU A 51 -6.96 0.20 -4.78
N VAL A 52 -6.82 -0.22 -6.04
CA VAL A 52 -7.58 0.31 -7.17
C VAL A 52 -8.62 -0.73 -7.57
N ALA A 53 -9.89 -0.35 -7.62
CA ALA A 53 -10.97 -1.25 -7.96
C ALA A 53 -11.91 -0.64 -9.02
N LYS A 54 -12.69 -1.50 -9.67
CA LYS A 54 -13.83 -1.10 -10.50
C LYS A 54 -15.11 -1.47 -9.78
N GLU A 55 -15.96 -0.48 -9.53
CA GLU A 55 -17.31 -0.70 -9.00
C GLU A 55 -18.14 -1.49 -10.03
N LYS A 56 -18.85 -2.51 -9.54
CA LYS A 56 -19.72 -3.40 -10.31
C LYS A 56 -21.18 -3.28 -9.91
N GLY A 57 -21.43 -2.67 -8.77
CA GLY A 57 -22.73 -2.41 -8.17
C GLY A 57 -22.54 -1.81 -6.79
N VAL A 58 -23.63 -1.59 -6.07
CA VAL A 58 -23.61 -1.02 -4.71
C VAL A 58 -22.72 -1.88 -3.81
N ASN A 59 -21.67 -1.26 -3.26
CA ASN A 59 -20.67 -1.90 -2.41
C ASN A 59 -20.02 -3.17 -2.99
N SER A 60 -20.08 -3.35 -4.32
CA SER A 60 -19.49 -4.49 -5.02
C SER A 60 -18.36 -4.01 -5.93
N TYR A 61 -17.14 -4.47 -5.64
CA TYR A 61 -15.94 -3.99 -6.29
C TYR A 61 -15.10 -5.15 -6.83
N LYS A 62 -14.64 -5.01 -8.07
CA LYS A 62 -13.62 -5.89 -8.65
C LYS A 62 -12.27 -5.24 -8.47
N LEU A 63 -11.39 -5.85 -7.68
CA LEU A 63 -10.01 -5.41 -7.53
C LEU A 63 -9.31 -5.40 -8.90
N LYS A 64 -8.62 -4.32 -9.18
CA LYS A 64 -7.82 -4.12 -10.39
C LYS A 64 -6.33 -4.16 -10.05
N GLU A 65 -5.96 -3.44 -9.00
CA GLU A 65 -4.57 -3.30 -8.61
C GLU A 65 -4.43 -3.16 -7.09
N LYS A 66 -3.28 -3.60 -6.59
CA LYS A 66 -2.87 -3.51 -5.20
C LYS A 66 -1.44 -2.98 -5.19
N ILE A 67 -1.27 -1.76 -4.71
CA ILE A 67 -0.01 -1.01 -4.79
C ILE A 67 0.46 -0.72 -3.37
N ARG A 68 1.75 -0.90 -3.07
CA ARG A 68 2.29 -0.47 -1.77
C ARG A 68 2.44 1.04 -1.76
N LEU A 69 2.13 1.71 -0.66
CA LEU A 69 2.27 3.17 -0.60
C LEU A 69 3.71 3.65 -0.82
N CYS A 70 4.71 2.83 -0.50
CA CYS A 70 6.11 3.13 -0.79
C CYS A 70 6.46 3.14 -2.29
N GLU A 71 5.56 2.67 -3.16
CA GLU A 71 5.72 2.66 -4.63
C GLU A 71 4.92 3.80 -5.29
N VAL A 72 4.17 4.59 -4.52
CA VAL A 72 3.32 5.68 -5.02
C VAL A 72 4.05 7.02 -4.90
N TRP A 73 4.02 7.78 -5.98
CA TRP A 73 4.54 9.15 -6.03
C TRP A 73 3.36 10.11 -6.21
N ILE A 74 3.31 11.17 -5.41
CA ILE A 74 2.28 12.20 -5.51
C ILE A 74 2.95 13.49 -5.94
N ARG A 75 2.55 14.02 -7.09
CA ARG A 75 2.95 15.35 -7.55
C ARG A 75 1.83 16.33 -7.19
N SER A 76 2.19 17.44 -6.57
CA SER A 76 1.26 18.56 -6.39
C SER A 76 1.27 19.37 -7.69
N GLY A 77 0.21 19.24 -8.47
CA GLY A 77 0.04 19.86 -9.80
C GLY A 77 -1.10 19.15 -10.51
N GLY A 78 -2.02 19.90 -11.13
CA GLY A 78 -3.16 19.34 -11.85
C GLY A 78 -2.73 18.40 -12.97
N VAL A 79 -3.70 17.65 -13.50
CA VAL A 79 -3.53 16.77 -14.66
C VAL A 79 -2.96 17.56 -15.85
N GLU A 80 -1.64 17.52 -16.04
CA GLU A 80 -1.03 17.88 -17.32
C GLU A 80 -1.40 16.76 -18.29
N GLU A 81 -2.42 17.00 -19.11
CA GLU A 81 -2.67 16.19 -20.32
C GLU A 81 -1.42 16.26 -21.20
N VAL A 82 -0.64 15.17 -21.22
CA VAL A 82 0.50 15.03 -22.12
C VAL A 82 -0.04 14.52 -23.45
N SER A 83 -0.29 15.44 -24.38
CA SER A 83 -0.48 15.13 -25.80
C SER A 83 0.91 14.98 -26.45
N GLU A 84 1.21 13.81 -27.01
CA GLU A 84 2.34 13.61 -27.93
C GLU A 84 1.99 14.13 -29.33
#